data_AF-A0A315ZY06-F1
#
_entry.id   AF-A0A315ZY06-F1
#
_cell.length_a   1.000
_cell.length_b   1.000
_cell.length_c   1.000
_cell.angle_alpha   90.00
_cell.angle_beta   90.00
_cell.angle_gamma   90.00
#
_symmetry.space_group_name_H-M   'P 1'
#
loop_
_entity.id
_entity.type
_entity.pdbx_description
1 polymer ?
#
loop_
_entity_poly.entity_id
_entity_poly.type
_entity_poly.pdbx_seq_one_letter_code
_entity_poly.pdbx_strand_id
1 'polypeptide(L)'
;MTTPIYVVSGFLGSGKTTFLSKILSSYQKEVLIIQFEDGEEELDTNLTNTGGLHLMCWTKEELEKDYEHVISEITKEIEAHEYHEIWVEWNGMEAFSKLERIFLQLRMLPYSYIEKVIYLADVQQAEILLGQTGEGPMSQVASSDIVFVRNEKNIKDINKFKQKLKSISSSLDIRLLPQESIEKEAIKRKFNPNIIWAEIILLAGVLFFFMLPFLEQRGIPVNAVLTMFMGVFLQGVPFLLLGVLLSAAIQIFVPKEWIEKVFPKSPVLGMAAGLAAGFFLPVCDCASIPVFKSLLKKGVALPAAVCFMTASPIVNPVVLISTYYAFNNDIRAVFYRTGLGLICSFLIGLSFLIKKPADFLKEGTETFSYCTCGCYEESETGKGIWGKSQLFLRHAQLEFYDVGKYLLIGIFISSLFQTANLAGLKNLGNSSMPIALFAMILLSFLLSLCSSSDAVVARSLSGTFSFVPMLGFLVFGPMMDIKNVMMLKGYFKGKFVLRLAVTALLVCYAAVLIFGLLGGGMVI
;
A
#
# COMPACT_ATOMS: atom_id res chain seq x y z
N MET A 1 -34.90 -11.93 -13.82
CA MET A 1 -34.43 -10.75 -13.04
C MET A 1 -33.42 -11.28 -12.02
N THR A 2 -32.43 -10.49 -11.59
CA THR A 2 -31.49 -10.93 -10.55
C THR A 2 -32.08 -10.66 -9.16
N THR A 3 -32.19 -11.69 -8.32
CA THR A 3 -32.77 -11.60 -6.98
C THR A 3 -31.73 -11.15 -5.94
N PRO A 4 -32.00 -10.11 -5.13
CA PRO A 4 -31.10 -9.65 -4.08
C PRO A 4 -31.04 -10.64 -2.91
N ILE A 5 -29.83 -10.90 -2.41
CA ILE A 5 -29.57 -11.71 -1.21
C ILE A 5 -29.16 -10.80 -0.06
N TYR A 6 -29.84 -10.93 1.08
CA TYR A 6 -29.53 -10.31 2.35
C TYR A 6 -28.98 -11.36 3.31
N VAL A 7 -27.72 -11.21 3.73
CA VAL A 7 -27.07 -12.14 4.64
C VAL A 7 -27.12 -11.60 6.06
N VAL A 8 -27.67 -12.38 6.99
CA VAL A 8 -27.65 -12.12 8.43
C VAL A 8 -26.62 -13.05 9.06
N SER A 9 -25.54 -12.45 9.55
CA SER A 9 -24.41 -13.10 10.20
C SER A 9 -24.27 -12.61 11.64
N GLY A 10 -23.43 -13.28 12.42
CA GLY A 10 -23.27 -13.01 13.85
C GLY A 10 -23.14 -14.29 14.65
N PHE A 11 -22.52 -14.18 15.82
CA PHE A 11 -22.27 -15.33 16.69
C PHE A 11 -23.57 -16.03 17.15
N LEU A 12 -23.44 -17.28 17.60
CA LEU A 12 -24.49 -17.99 18.33
C LEU A 12 -24.99 -17.11 19.49
N GLY A 13 -26.31 -16.98 19.63
CA GLY A 13 -26.91 -16.13 20.67
C GLY A 13 -26.98 -14.62 20.35
N SER A 14 -26.47 -14.16 19.21
CA SER A 14 -26.60 -12.75 18.77
C SER A 14 -28.05 -12.36 18.35
N GLY A 15 -28.94 -13.35 18.29
CA GLY A 15 -30.36 -13.23 17.99
C GLY A 15 -30.67 -12.97 16.51
N LYS A 16 -29.97 -13.69 15.62
CA LYS A 16 -30.18 -13.71 14.16
C LYS A 16 -31.59 -14.17 13.78
N THR A 17 -32.03 -15.28 14.35
CA THR A 17 -33.36 -15.85 14.11
C THR A 17 -34.48 -14.90 14.55
N THR A 18 -34.38 -14.32 15.75
CA THR A 18 -35.33 -13.30 16.23
C THR A 18 -35.35 -12.05 15.34
N PHE A 19 -34.19 -11.64 14.81
CA PHE A 19 -34.08 -10.50 13.90
C PHE A 19 -34.77 -10.78 12.56
N LEU A 20 -34.55 -11.98 11.98
CA LEU A 20 -35.21 -12.42 10.76
C LEU A 20 -36.73 -12.53 10.95
N SER A 21 -37.20 -13.19 12.01
CA SER A 21 -38.62 -13.31 12.31
C SER A 21 -39.30 -11.94 12.40
N LYS A 22 -38.67 -10.97 13.07
CA LYS A 22 -39.20 -9.61 13.17
C LYS A 22 -39.30 -8.91 11.82
N ILE A 23 -38.26 -9.02 10.97
CA ILE A 23 -38.27 -8.41 9.64
C ILE A 23 -39.32 -9.05 8.75
N LEU A 24 -39.41 -10.38 8.76
CA LEU A 24 -40.26 -11.14 7.85
C LEU A 24 -41.74 -11.11 8.25
N SER A 25 -42.06 -10.80 9.52
CA SER A 25 -43.44 -10.66 10.00
C SER A 25 -44.26 -9.58 9.30
N SER A 26 -43.60 -8.60 8.66
CA SER A 26 -44.26 -7.49 7.94
C SER A 26 -44.30 -7.69 6.42
N TYR A 27 -43.77 -8.80 5.90
CA TYR A 27 -43.65 -9.06 4.47
C TYR A 27 -44.91 -9.68 3.86
N GLN A 28 -45.23 -9.25 2.63
CA GLN A 28 -46.34 -9.78 1.81
C GLN A 28 -45.85 -10.23 0.42
N LYS A 29 -44.59 -10.65 0.30
CA LYS A 29 -43.94 -11.00 -0.96
C LYS A 29 -43.38 -12.41 -0.91
N GLU A 30 -43.13 -13.00 -2.07
CA GLU A 30 -42.42 -14.27 -2.23
C GLU A 30 -40.94 -14.12 -1.83
N VAL A 31 -40.55 -14.76 -0.73
CA VAL A 31 -39.22 -14.68 -0.14
C VAL A 31 -38.68 -16.09 0.16
N LEU A 32 -37.44 -16.33 -0.21
CA LEU A 32 -36.70 -17.54 0.16
C LEU A 32 -35.82 -17.27 1.39
N ILE A 33 -35.90 -18.15 2.38
CA ILE A 33 -35.09 -18.12 3.59
C ILE A 33 -34.18 -19.35 3.58
N ILE A 34 -32.88 -19.13 3.75
CA ILE A 34 -31.85 -20.17 3.79
C ILE A 34 -31.19 -20.11 5.16
N GLN A 35 -31.31 -21.17 5.95
CA GLN A 35 -30.67 -21.27 7.27
C GLN A 35 -29.54 -22.30 7.28
N PHE A 36 -28.39 -21.92 7.84
CA PHE A 36 -27.22 -22.79 8.03
C PHE A 36 -26.91 -23.08 9.51
N GLU A 37 -27.89 -22.91 10.39
CA GLU A 37 -27.75 -23.03 11.85
C GLU A 37 -29.06 -23.55 12.46
N ASP A 38 -28.98 -24.52 13.38
CA ASP A 38 -30.10 -24.91 14.24
C ASP A 38 -30.19 -23.88 15.38
N GLY A 39 -31.15 -22.96 15.31
CA GLY A 39 -31.40 -22.00 16.39
C GLY A 39 -32.09 -22.66 17.59
N GLU A 40 -31.89 -22.12 18.81
CA GLU A 40 -32.69 -22.50 19.99
C GLU A 40 -34.17 -22.03 19.89
N GLU A 41 -34.42 -21.00 19.07
CA GLU A 41 -35.76 -20.54 18.68
C GLU A 41 -36.06 -21.05 17.27
N GLU A 42 -37.11 -21.87 17.10
CA GLU A 42 -37.62 -22.19 15.77
C GLU A 42 -38.28 -20.94 15.18
N LEU A 43 -37.97 -20.63 13.91
CA LEU A 43 -38.73 -19.63 13.16
C LEU A 43 -40.20 -20.10 13.11
N ASP A 44 -41.10 -19.29 13.67
CA ASP A 44 -42.51 -19.67 13.88
C ASP A 44 -43.14 -20.17 12.57
N THR A 45 -43.39 -21.48 12.51
CA THR A 45 -43.92 -22.22 11.35
C THR A 45 -45.34 -21.79 10.98
N ASN A 46 -45.95 -20.89 11.75
CA ASN A 46 -47.21 -20.23 11.40
C ASN A 46 -47.04 -19.07 10.40
N LEU A 47 -45.85 -18.48 10.25
CA LEU A 47 -45.55 -17.47 9.23
C LEU A 47 -45.44 -18.06 7.82
N THR A 48 -44.99 -19.32 7.71
CA THR A 48 -44.89 -20.05 6.44
C THR A 48 -46.25 -20.40 5.82
N ASN A 49 -47.32 -20.46 6.63
CA ASN A 49 -48.67 -20.79 6.15
C ASN A 49 -49.45 -19.61 5.55
N THR A 50 -48.90 -18.38 5.57
CA THR A 50 -49.52 -17.18 4.99
C THR A 50 -49.16 -16.91 3.51
N GLY A 51 -48.52 -17.85 2.82
CA GLY A 51 -48.55 -17.92 1.35
C GLY A 51 -47.51 -17.09 0.59
N GLY A 52 -46.26 -17.05 1.06
CA GLY A 52 -45.15 -16.49 0.28
C GLY A 52 -43.75 -16.63 0.90
N LEU A 53 -43.56 -17.53 1.86
CA LEU A 53 -42.28 -17.76 2.54
C LEU A 53 -41.84 -19.20 2.32
N HIS A 54 -40.73 -19.37 1.61
CA HIS A 54 -40.09 -20.66 1.36
C HIS A 54 -38.87 -20.80 2.27
N LEU A 55 -38.74 -21.92 2.99
CA LEU A 55 -37.66 -22.15 3.95
C LEU A 55 -36.84 -23.37 3.55
N MET A 56 -35.51 -23.21 3.51
CA MET A 56 -34.54 -24.29 3.36
C MET A 56 -33.54 -24.23 4.52
N CYS A 57 -33.29 -25.38 5.15
CA CYS A 57 -32.42 -25.47 6.32
C CYS A 57 -31.38 -26.57 6.14
N TRP A 58 -30.13 -26.25 6.50
CA TRP A 58 -29.06 -27.22 6.63
C TRP A 58 -28.32 -26.99 7.95
N THR A 59 -27.96 -28.07 8.60
CA THR A 59 -27.11 -28.03 9.78
C THR A 59 -25.65 -27.78 9.39
N LYS A 60 -24.82 -27.36 10.35
CA LYS A 60 -23.38 -27.24 10.13
C LYS A 60 -22.77 -28.56 9.65
N GLU A 61 -23.20 -29.68 10.22
CA GLU A 61 -22.66 -31.00 9.88
C GLU A 61 -23.01 -31.41 8.44
N GLU A 62 -24.21 -31.09 7.97
CA GLU A 62 -24.63 -31.34 6.59
C GLU A 62 -23.85 -30.47 5.60
N LEU A 63 -23.66 -29.19 5.95
CA LEU A 63 -22.84 -28.27 5.15
C LEU A 63 -21.39 -28.75 5.03
N GLU A 64 -20.82 -29.35 6.07
CA GLU A 64 -19.45 -29.88 6.06
C GLU A 64 -19.34 -31.25 5.35
N LYS A 65 -20.37 -32.11 5.47
CA LYS A 65 -20.36 -33.46 4.88
C LYS A 65 -20.56 -33.44 3.37
N ASP A 66 -21.50 -32.64 2.87
CA ASP A 66 -21.86 -32.64 1.43
C ASP A 66 -22.12 -31.24 0.88
N TYR A 67 -21.07 -30.43 0.93
CA TYR A 67 -21.10 -29.02 0.53
C TYR A 67 -21.54 -28.79 -0.94
N GLU A 68 -21.16 -29.67 -1.86
CA GLU A 68 -21.52 -29.55 -3.28
C GLU A 68 -23.00 -29.90 -3.52
N HIS A 69 -23.56 -30.84 -2.75
CA HIS A 69 -24.99 -31.13 -2.79
C HIS A 69 -25.82 -29.93 -2.35
N VAL A 70 -25.46 -29.30 -1.23
CA VAL A 70 -26.12 -28.07 -0.72
C VAL A 70 -26.12 -26.96 -1.79
N ILE A 71 -24.97 -26.73 -2.42
CA ILE A 71 -24.87 -25.76 -3.53
C ILE A 71 -25.83 -26.13 -4.67
N SER A 72 -25.87 -27.40 -5.06
CA SER A 72 -26.74 -27.84 -6.15
C SER A 72 -28.23 -27.69 -5.82
N GLU A 73 -28.64 -27.91 -4.57
CA GLU A 73 -30.04 -27.75 -4.17
C GLU A 73 -30.46 -26.27 -4.16
N ILE A 74 -29.66 -25.40 -3.54
CA ILE A 74 -29.90 -23.94 -3.53
C ILE A 74 -29.97 -23.40 -4.96
N THR A 75 -29.05 -23.85 -5.83
CA THR A 75 -29.03 -23.42 -7.23
C THR A 75 -30.28 -23.84 -7.96
N LYS A 76 -30.75 -25.09 -7.78
CA LYS A 76 -31.98 -25.58 -8.43
C LYS A 76 -33.21 -24.83 -7.95
N GLU A 77 -33.32 -24.52 -6.66
CA GLU A 77 -34.47 -23.81 -6.10
C GLU A 77 -34.57 -22.39 -6.67
N ILE A 78 -33.45 -21.67 -6.71
CA ILE A 78 -33.37 -20.30 -7.23
C ILE A 78 -33.51 -20.27 -8.77
N GLU A 79 -33.11 -21.34 -9.47
CA GLU A 79 -33.36 -21.51 -10.92
C GLU A 79 -34.84 -21.78 -11.22
N ALA A 80 -35.56 -22.49 -10.33
CA ALA A 80 -36.93 -22.96 -10.55
C ALA A 80 -38.01 -21.95 -10.14
N HIS A 81 -37.73 -21.08 -9.16
CA HIS A 81 -38.71 -20.15 -8.59
C HIS A 81 -38.24 -18.70 -8.66
N GLU A 82 -39.17 -17.77 -8.93
CA GLU A 82 -38.88 -16.34 -8.91
C GLU A 82 -39.18 -15.75 -7.53
N TYR A 83 -38.13 -15.55 -6.73
CA TYR A 83 -38.23 -14.84 -5.45
C TYR A 83 -37.98 -13.34 -5.61
N HIS A 84 -38.70 -12.54 -4.83
CA HIS A 84 -38.45 -11.09 -4.76
C HIS A 84 -37.13 -10.79 -4.07
N GLU A 85 -36.78 -11.56 -3.04
CA GLU A 85 -35.52 -11.47 -2.31
C GLU A 85 -35.22 -12.77 -1.56
N ILE A 86 -33.96 -12.96 -1.20
CA ILE A 86 -33.46 -14.13 -0.47
C ILE A 86 -32.83 -13.65 0.84
N TRP A 87 -33.19 -14.27 1.95
CA TRP A 87 -32.58 -14.03 3.26
C TRP A 87 -31.76 -15.24 3.68
N VAL A 88 -30.50 -15.02 4.03
CA VAL A 88 -29.58 -16.09 4.46
C VAL A 88 -29.22 -15.88 5.92
N GLU A 89 -29.60 -16.82 6.78
CA GLU A 89 -29.07 -16.91 8.14
C GLU A 89 -27.76 -17.71 8.11
N TRP A 90 -26.63 -17.00 8.24
CA TRP A 90 -25.32 -17.61 8.18
C TRP A 90 -24.84 -18.10 9.54
N ASN A 91 -24.19 -19.26 9.54
CA ASN A 91 -23.63 -19.88 10.74
C ASN A 91 -22.59 -18.97 11.42
N GLY A 92 -22.76 -18.71 12.71
CA GLY A 92 -21.89 -17.79 13.47
C GLY A 92 -20.43 -18.22 13.64
N MET A 93 -20.08 -19.48 13.35
CA MET A 93 -18.74 -20.03 13.52
C MET A 93 -18.03 -20.31 12.19
N GLU A 94 -18.73 -20.27 11.06
CA GLU A 94 -18.17 -20.55 9.74
C GLU A 94 -17.58 -19.31 9.06
N ALA A 95 -16.52 -19.53 8.27
CA ALA A 95 -15.89 -18.48 7.49
C ALA A 95 -16.84 -17.93 6.41
N PHE A 96 -16.87 -16.61 6.25
CA PHE A 96 -17.73 -15.96 5.26
C PHE A 96 -17.40 -16.38 3.81
N SER A 97 -16.16 -16.78 3.54
CA SER A 97 -15.72 -17.29 2.23
C SER A 97 -16.47 -18.55 1.79
N LYS A 98 -16.97 -19.36 2.72
CA LYS A 98 -17.85 -20.50 2.40
C LYS A 98 -19.23 -20.02 1.92
N LEU A 99 -19.77 -18.92 2.45
CA LEU A 99 -21.01 -18.35 1.90
C LEU A 99 -20.78 -17.81 0.48
N GLU A 100 -19.67 -17.09 0.30
CA GLU A 100 -19.29 -16.53 -1.01
C GLU A 100 -19.19 -17.62 -2.08
N ARG A 101 -18.62 -18.78 -1.76
CA ARG A 101 -18.52 -19.89 -2.71
C ARG A 101 -19.88 -20.47 -3.13
N ILE A 102 -20.92 -20.37 -2.30
CA ILE A 102 -22.28 -20.81 -2.65
C ILE A 102 -22.92 -19.82 -3.64
N PHE A 103 -22.86 -18.52 -3.35
CA PHE A 103 -23.65 -17.52 -4.07
C PHE A 103 -22.89 -16.78 -5.18
N LEU A 104 -21.55 -16.72 -5.15
CA LEU A 104 -20.72 -16.02 -6.14
C LEU A 104 -20.12 -16.93 -7.21
N GLN A 105 -20.54 -18.19 -7.28
CA GLN A 105 -20.17 -19.10 -8.37
C GLN A 105 -20.79 -18.65 -9.71
N LEU A 106 -20.09 -18.95 -10.82
CA LEU A 106 -20.49 -18.53 -12.17
C LEU A 106 -21.94 -18.91 -12.56
N ARG A 107 -22.45 -20.03 -12.02
CA ARG A 107 -23.82 -20.50 -12.29
C ARG A 107 -24.90 -19.68 -11.57
N MET A 108 -24.57 -19.06 -10.43
CA MET A 108 -25.51 -18.30 -9.60
C MET A 108 -25.57 -16.81 -9.94
N LEU A 109 -24.48 -16.26 -10.49
CA LEU A 109 -24.37 -14.84 -10.85
C LEU A 109 -25.51 -14.30 -11.75
N PRO A 110 -26.10 -15.07 -12.69
CA PRO A 110 -27.23 -14.60 -13.49
C PRO A 110 -28.56 -14.49 -12.72
N TYR A 111 -28.68 -15.21 -11.60
CA TYR A 111 -29.95 -15.36 -10.87
C TYR A 111 -29.98 -14.56 -9.58
N SER A 112 -28.83 -14.35 -8.93
CA SER A 112 -28.79 -13.69 -7.63
C SER A 112 -27.51 -12.89 -7.41
N TYR A 113 -27.55 -11.95 -6.47
CA TYR A 113 -26.37 -11.21 -6.02
C TYR A 113 -26.51 -10.84 -4.54
N ILE A 114 -25.39 -10.78 -3.82
CA ILE A 114 -25.37 -10.33 -2.43
C ILE A 114 -25.56 -8.81 -2.42
N GLU A 115 -26.74 -8.36 -1.96
CA GLU A 115 -27.09 -6.94 -1.86
C GLU A 115 -26.54 -6.33 -0.56
N LYS A 116 -26.57 -7.09 0.55
CA LYS A 116 -26.09 -6.61 1.84
C LYS A 116 -25.74 -7.74 2.81
N VAL A 117 -24.66 -7.53 3.56
CA VAL A 117 -24.25 -8.37 4.69
C VAL A 117 -24.44 -7.62 6.00
N ILE A 118 -25.28 -8.18 6.87
CA ILE A 118 -25.67 -7.65 8.17
C ILE A 118 -25.02 -8.50 9.24
N TYR A 119 -24.36 -7.85 10.21
CA TYR A 119 -23.78 -8.53 11.36
C TYR A 119 -24.47 -8.12 12.65
N LEU A 120 -24.97 -9.10 13.40
CA LEU A 120 -25.53 -8.88 14.72
C LEU A 120 -24.46 -9.13 15.78
N ALA A 121 -24.20 -8.11 16.59
CA ALA A 121 -23.20 -8.16 17.65
C ALA A 121 -23.83 -7.92 19.02
N ASP A 122 -23.83 -8.96 19.86
CA ASP A 122 -23.87 -8.78 21.31
C ASP A 122 -22.47 -8.36 21.78
N VAL A 123 -22.33 -7.20 22.43
CA VAL A 123 -21.00 -6.62 22.71
C VAL A 123 -20.14 -7.55 23.56
N GLN A 124 -20.71 -8.16 24.60
CA GLN A 124 -19.95 -8.97 25.54
C GLN A 124 -19.46 -10.26 24.87
N GLN A 125 -20.36 -10.96 24.16
CA GLN A 125 -20.01 -12.19 23.46
C GLN A 125 -19.07 -11.91 22.27
N ALA A 126 -19.35 -10.87 21.49
CA ALA A 126 -18.53 -10.53 20.34
C ALA A 126 -17.12 -10.04 20.73
N GLU A 127 -16.94 -9.35 21.87
CA GLU A 127 -15.61 -8.99 22.35
C GLU A 127 -14.75 -10.21 22.65
N ILE A 128 -15.34 -11.23 23.30
CA ILE A 128 -14.68 -12.50 23.63
C ILE A 128 -14.33 -13.25 22.34
N LEU A 129 -15.30 -13.45 21.45
CA LEU A 129 -15.15 -14.29 20.27
C LEU A 129 -14.26 -13.67 19.20
N LEU A 130 -14.28 -12.33 19.03
CA LEU A 130 -13.30 -11.63 18.19
C LEU A 130 -11.89 -11.59 18.80
N GLY A 131 -11.74 -12.01 20.06
CA GLY A 131 -10.45 -12.22 20.72
C GLY A 131 -9.94 -13.66 20.61
N GLN A 132 -10.80 -14.61 20.18
CA GLN A 132 -10.46 -16.02 20.05
C GLN A 132 -9.93 -16.36 18.64
N THR A 133 -9.18 -17.44 18.55
CA THR A 133 -8.54 -17.93 17.31
C THR A 133 -9.57 -18.57 16.36
N GLY A 134 -9.63 -18.10 15.11
CA GLY A 134 -10.46 -18.67 14.03
C GLY A 134 -10.77 -17.65 12.93
N GLU A 135 -10.95 -18.10 11.68
CA GLU A 135 -11.27 -17.20 10.56
C GLU A 135 -12.75 -16.74 10.56
N GLY A 136 -13.67 -17.55 11.08
CA GLY A 136 -15.11 -17.26 11.13
C GLY A 136 -15.45 -15.88 11.74
N PRO A 137 -15.15 -15.66 13.04
CA PRO A 137 -15.39 -14.40 13.75
C PRO A 137 -14.99 -13.14 12.98
N MET A 138 -13.76 -13.13 12.45
CA MET A 138 -13.16 -11.96 11.82
C MET A 138 -13.61 -11.78 10.38
N SER A 139 -13.74 -12.87 9.62
CA SER A 139 -14.19 -12.82 8.23
C SER A 139 -15.62 -12.32 8.10
N GLN A 140 -16.52 -12.73 9.01
CA GLN A 140 -17.90 -12.25 9.02
C GLN A 140 -17.95 -10.74 9.26
N VAL A 141 -17.23 -10.22 10.24
CA VAL A 141 -17.14 -8.76 10.47
C VAL A 141 -16.51 -8.05 9.28
N ALA A 142 -15.42 -8.59 8.71
CA ALA A 142 -14.72 -7.95 7.60
C ALA A 142 -15.59 -7.82 6.34
N SER A 143 -16.43 -8.83 6.07
CA SER A 143 -17.34 -8.86 4.92
C SER A 143 -18.67 -8.15 5.16
N SER A 144 -18.90 -7.60 6.36
CA SER A 144 -20.17 -6.95 6.70
C SER A 144 -20.25 -5.50 6.25
N ASP A 145 -21.41 -5.12 5.73
CA ASP A 145 -21.72 -3.74 5.36
C ASP A 145 -22.15 -2.91 6.56
N ILE A 146 -22.88 -3.55 7.48
CA ILE A 146 -23.48 -2.94 8.67
C ILE A 146 -23.40 -3.89 9.86
N VAL A 147 -23.07 -3.35 11.04
CA VAL A 147 -23.18 -4.03 12.33
C VAL A 147 -24.29 -3.40 13.16
N PHE A 148 -25.22 -4.23 13.60
CA PHE A 148 -26.16 -3.87 14.65
C PHE A 148 -25.66 -4.36 16.01
N VAL A 149 -25.39 -3.40 16.89
CA VAL A 149 -24.93 -3.64 18.26
C VAL A 149 -26.14 -3.75 19.19
N ARG A 150 -26.17 -4.82 19.99
CA ARG A 150 -27.24 -5.20 20.92
C ARG A 150 -26.76 -5.28 22.37
N ASN A 151 -27.73 -5.27 23.29
CA ASN A 151 -27.60 -5.65 24.69
C ASN A 151 -26.53 -4.93 25.52
N GLU A 152 -26.02 -3.78 25.07
CA GLU A 152 -25.07 -2.97 25.83
C GLU A 152 -25.62 -1.55 26.04
N LYS A 153 -25.60 -1.11 27.30
CA LYS A 153 -26.06 0.24 27.70
C LYS A 153 -24.87 1.15 28.01
N ASN A 154 -23.69 0.60 28.29
CA ASN A 154 -22.50 1.37 28.61
C ASN A 154 -21.86 1.98 27.35
N ILE A 155 -21.88 3.31 27.25
CA ILE A 155 -21.33 4.08 26.13
C ILE A 155 -19.82 3.84 25.96
N LYS A 156 -19.07 3.62 27.05
CA LYS A 156 -17.62 3.39 26.97
C LYS A 156 -17.29 2.09 26.25
N ASP A 157 -18.00 1.02 26.58
CA ASP A 157 -17.77 -0.31 26.00
C ASP A 157 -18.21 -0.33 24.53
N ILE A 158 -19.33 0.31 24.20
CA ILE A 158 -19.77 0.52 22.82
C ILE A 158 -18.70 1.25 21.99
N ASN A 159 -18.09 2.32 22.52
CA ASN A 159 -17.09 3.08 21.79
C ASN A 159 -15.79 2.30 21.58
N LYS A 160 -15.36 1.54 22.59
CA LYS A 160 -14.20 0.64 22.49
C LYS A 160 -14.45 -0.45 21.44
N PHE A 161 -15.64 -1.06 21.47
CA PHE A 161 -16.05 -2.07 20.49
C PHE A 161 -16.12 -1.49 19.08
N LYS A 162 -16.69 -0.28 18.91
CA LYS A 162 -16.70 0.45 17.63
C LYS A 162 -15.32 0.68 17.06
N GLN A 163 -14.35 1.07 17.91
CA GLN A 163 -12.96 1.22 17.47
C GLN A 163 -12.36 -0.10 17.01
N LYS A 164 -12.62 -1.19 17.73
CA LYS A 164 -12.19 -2.55 17.35
C LYS A 164 -12.77 -2.95 15.98
N LEU A 165 -14.07 -2.81 15.77
CA LEU A 165 -14.72 -3.10 14.48
C LEU A 165 -14.17 -2.23 13.33
N LYS A 166 -13.98 -0.93 13.55
CA LYS A 166 -13.40 -0.03 12.53
C LYS A 166 -11.95 -0.35 12.19
N SER A 167 -11.22 -1.00 13.08
CA SER A 167 -9.86 -1.49 12.78
C SER A 167 -9.86 -2.72 11.87
N ILE A 168 -10.97 -3.49 11.87
CA ILE A 168 -11.18 -4.64 10.97
C ILE A 168 -11.64 -4.16 9.60
N SER A 169 -12.64 -3.28 9.57
CA SER A 169 -13.14 -2.67 8.33
C SER A 169 -13.49 -1.20 8.56
N SER A 170 -12.78 -0.31 7.89
CA SER A 170 -12.93 1.14 8.08
C SER A 170 -14.22 1.70 7.50
N SER A 171 -14.83 1.01 6.51
CA SER A 171 -16.05 1.41 5.80
C SER A 171 -17.35 0.94 6.47
N LEU A 172 -17.22 0.22 7.58
CA LEU A 172 -18.32 -0.46 8.27
C LEU A 172 -19.26 0.55 8.96
N ASP A 173 -20.56 0.42 8.70
CA ASP A 173 -21.59 1.22 9.38
C ASP A 173 -21.98 0.53 10.69
N ILE A 174 -21.92 1.23 11.82
CA ILE A 174 -22.16 0.62 13.14
C ILE A 174 -23.30 1.35 13.83
N ARG A 175 -24.38 0.62 14.09
CA ARG A 175 -25.63 1.16 14.63
C ARG A 175 -26.07 0.44 15.89
N LEU A 176 -26.69 1.18 16.80
CA LEU A 176 -27.24 0.65 18.05
C LEU A 176 -28.73 0.36 17.85
N LEU A 177 -29.20 -0.81 18.29
CA LEU A 177 -30.64 -1.11 18.40
C LEU A 177 -31.16 -0.49 19.72
N PRO A 178 -32.32 0.21 19.74
CA PRO A 178 -33.60 -0.24 19.20
C PRO A 178 -34.29 0.85 18.34
N GLN A 179 -34.06 0.85 17.03
CA GLN A 179 -34.83 1.73 16.14
C GLN A 179 -36.22 1.13 15.91
N GLU A 180 -37.29 1.92 16.00
CA GLU A 180 -38.66 1.55 15.61
C GLU A 180 -38.81 1.27 14.09
N SER A 181 -37.71 1.14 13.35
CA SER A 181 -37.67 1.01 11.89
C SER A 181 -36.51 0.13 11.41
N ILE A 182 -36.22 -0.97 12.12
CA ILE A 182 -35.15 -1.94 11.77
C ILE A 182 -35.27 -2.39 10.30
N GLU A 183 -36.48 -2.67 9.84
CA GLU A 183 -36.78 -3.10 8.46
C GLU A 183 -36.29 -2.07 7.42
N LYS A 184 -36.65 -0.79 7.61
CA LYS A 184 -36.26 0.28 6.67
C LYS A 184 -34.76 0.44 6.59
N GLU A 185 -34.04 0.27 7.71
CA GLU A 185 -32.60 0.48 7.77
C GLU A 185 -31.81 -0.74 7.26
N ALA A 186 -32.31 -1.96 7.53
CA ALA A 186 -31.74 -3.21 7.01
C ALA A 186 -31.84 -3.27 5.48
N ILE A 187 -32.91 -2.74 4.88
CA ILE A 187 -33.14 -2.80 3.42
C ILE A 187 -32.60 -1.56 2.69
N LYS A 188 -32.36 -0.43 3.39
CA LYS A 188 -31.90 0.82 2.76
C LYS A 188 -30.63 0.61 1.95
N ARG A 189 -30.69 0.78 0.63
CA ARG A 189 -29.52 0.73 -0.24
C ARG A 189 -28.49 1.76 0.22
N LYS A 190 -27.27 1.30 0.51
CA LYS A 190 -26.14 2.19 0.75
C LYS A 190 -25.73 2.72 -0.61
N PHE A 191 -26.02 3.99 -0.88
CA PHE A 191 -25.46 4.67 -2.03
C PHE A 191 -23.94 4.67 -1.85
N ASN A 192 -23.20 3.96 -2.70
CA ASN A 192 -21.75 3.90 -2.56
C ASN A 192 -21.18 5.24 -3.05
N PRO A 193 -20.70 6.12 -2.14
CA PRO A 193 -20.24 7.45 -2.54
C PRO A 193 -19.11 7.37 -3.57
N ASN A 194 -18.37 6.26 -3.59
CA ASN A 194 -17.29 6.02 -4.55
C ASN A 194 -17.76 5.97 -6.01
N ILE A 195 -19.02 5.58 -6.28
CA ILE A 195 -19.57 5.56 -7.65
C ILE A 195 -19.79 6.99 -8.15
N ILE A 196 -20.37 7.86 -7.32
CA ILE A 196 -20.52 9.30 -7.65
C ILE A 196 -19.14 9.91 -7.87
N TRP A 197 -18.18 9.62 -6.99
CA TRP A 197 -16.81 10.11 -7.17
C TRP A 197 -16.19 9.61 -8.47
N ALA A 198 -16.42 8.35 -8.86
CA ALA A 198 -15.93 7.81 -10.11
C ALA A 198 -16.55 8.53 -11.33
N GLU A 199 -17.87 8.79 -11.31
CA GLU A 199 -18.55 9.55 -12.36
C GLU A 199 -18.04 10.99 -12.46
N ILE A 200 -17.85 11.66 -11.32
CA ILE A 200 -17.27 13.01 -11.26
C ILE A 200 -15.85 13.03 -11.82
N ILE A 201 -15.01 12.05 -11.43
CA ILE A 201 -13.63 11.94 -11.92
C ILE A 201 -13.62 11.70 -13.43
N LEU A 202 -14.49 10.82 -13.92
CA LEU A 202 -14.61 10.53 -15.35
C LEU A 202 -15.03 11.78 -16.13
N LEU A 203 -16.06 12.49 -15.66
CA LEU A 203 -16.53 13.73 -16.27
C LEU A 203 -15.43 14.80 -16.26
N ALA A 204 -14.75 14.98 -15.15
CA ALA A 204 -13.61 15.91 -15.03
C ALA A 204 -12.48 15.53 -15.99
N GLY A 205 -12.19 14.24 -16.15
CA GLY A 205 -11.18 13.74 -17.10
C GLY A 205 -11.54 14.03 -18.55
N VAL A 206 -12.82 13.81 -18.93
CA VAL A 206 -13.32 14.13 -20.27
C VAL A 206 -13.26 15.64 -20.53
N LEU A 207 -13.72 16.46 -19.58
CA LEU A 207 -13.64 17.93 -19.69
C LEU A 207 -12.18 18.40 -19.81
N PHE A 208 -11.27 17.84 -19.03
CA PHE A 208 -9.84 18.14 -19.11
C PHE A 208 -9.27 17.80 -20.49
N PHE A 209 -9.63 16.64 -21.07
CA PHE A 209 -9.20 16.22 -22.41
C PHE A 209 -9.62 17.21 -23.49
N PHE A 210 -10.87 17.70 -23.45
CA PHE A 210 -11.35 18.73 -24.39
C PHE A 210 -10.68 20.10 -24.17
N MET A 211 -10.20 20.40 -22.97
CA MET A 211 -9.50 21.65 -22.63
C MET A 211 -8.00 21.63 -23.02
N LEU A 212 -7.40 20.47 -23.29
CA LEU A 212 -5.99 20.34 -23.69
C LEU A 212 -5.57 21.26 -24.84
N PRO A 213 -6.23 21.27 -26.01
CA PRO A 213 -5.81 22.12 -27.13
C PRO A 213 -5.88 23.62 -26.80
N PHE A 214 -6.82 24.03 -25.95
CA PHE A 214 -6.93 25.42 -25.51
C PHE A 214 -5.79 25.83 -24.56
N LEU A 215 -5.38 24.92 -23.67
CA LEU A 215 -4.24 25.14 -22.77
C LEU A 215 -2.92 25.21 -23.54
N GLU A 216 -2.74 24.38 -24.56
CA GLU A 216 -1.56 24.43 -25.42
C GLU A 216 -1.49 25.73 -26.23
N GLN A 217 -2.62 26.20 -26.75
CA GLN A 217 -2.69 27.50 -27.43
C GLN A 217 -2.29 28.67 -26.52
N ARG A 218 -2.52 28.56 -25.21
CA ARG A 218 -2.09 29.53 -24.19
C ARG A 218 -0.62 29.40 -23.78
N GLY A 219 0.14 28.49 -24.40
CA GLY A 219 1.55 28.26 -24.12
C GLY A 219 1.82 27.37 -22.91
N ILE A 220 0.81 26.68 -22.38
CA ILE A 220 0.99 25.72 -21.28
C ILE A 220 1.30 24.34 -21.90
N PRO A 221 2.50 23.76 -21.66
CA PRO A 221 2.95 22.56 -22.36
C PRO A 221 2.36 21.27 -21.75
N VAL A 222 1.04 21.12 -21.75
CA VAL A 222 0.35 20.02 -21.06
C VAL A 222 0.72 18.65 -21.65
N ASN A 223 0.81 18.53 -22.97
CA ASN A 223 1.21 17.26 -23.60
C ASN A 223 2.64 16.87 -23.24
N ALA A 224 3.55 17.83 -23.09
CA ALA A 224 4.91 17.55 -22.63
C ALA A 224 4.90 17.04 -21.19
N VAL A 225 4.11 17.65 -20.30
CA VAL A 225 3.97 17.20 -18.91
C VAL A 225 3.44 15.76 -18.87
N LEU A 226 2.36 15.47 -19.61
CA LEU A 226 1.77 14.13 -19.67
C LEU A 226 2.73 13.08 -20.25
N THR A 227 3.46 13.43 -21.31
CA THR A 227 4.44 12.54 -21.93
C THR A 227 5.58 12.22 -20.97
N MET A 228 6.13 13.24 -20.30
CA MET A 228 7.18 13.06 -19.29
C MET A 228 6.67 12.26 -18.09
N PHE A 229 5.46 12.56 -17.60
CA PHE A 229 4.82 11.82 -16.53
C PHE A 229 4.68 10.33 -16.88
N MET A 230 4.10 10.02 -18.04
CA MET A 230 3.89 8.64 -18.49
C MET A 230 5.20 7.90 -18.72
N GLY A 231 6.22 8.55 -19.28
CA GLY A 231 7.54 7.95 -19.47
C GLY A 231 8.20 7.58 -18.15
N VAL A 232 8.22 8.50 -17.19
CA VAL A 232 8.82 8.27 -15.87
C VAL A 232 7.99 7.28 -15.05
N PHE A 233 6.67 7.29 -15.19
CA PHE A 233 5.78 6.31 -14.58
C PHE A 233 6.05 4.89 -15.10
N LEU A 234 6.10 4.72 -16.42
CA LEU A 234 6.34 3.43 -17.06
C LEU A 234 7.72 2.86 -16.70
N GLN A 235 8.72 3.73 -16.49
CA GLN A 235 10.03 3.33 -16.00
C GLN A 235 10.03 3.05 -14.50
N GLY A 236 9.41 3.91 -13.68
CA GLY A 236 9.50 3.88 -12.22
C GLY A 236 8.73 2.74 -11.57
N VAL A 237 7.56 2.37 -12.12
CA VAL A 237 6.71 1.31 -11.55
C VAL A 237 7.38 -0.07 -11.56
N PRO A 238 7.97 -0.56 -12.67
CA PRO A 238 8.70 -1.83 -12.67
C PRO A 238 9.83 -1.88 -11.64
N PHE A 239 10.59 -0.80 -11.49
CA PHE A 239 11.66 -0.76 -10.49
C PHE A 239 11.13 -0.71 -9.06
N LEU A 240 10.06 0.05 -8.80
CA LEU A 240 9.41 0.02 -7.50
C LEU A 240 8.90 -1.39 -7.18
N LEU A 241 8.27 -2.06 -8.15
CA LEU A 241 7.77 -3.43 -8.00
C LEU A 241 8.92 -4.39 -7.63
N LEU A 242 10.05 -4.32 -8.32
CA LEU A 242 11.24 -5.10 -7.98
C LEU A 242 11.75 -4.78 -6.56
N GLY A 243 11.74 -3.51 -6.18
CA GLY A 243 12.15 -3.07 -4.83
C GLY A 243 11.27 -3.62 -3.72
N VAL A 244 9.94 -3.60 -3.88
CA VAL A 244 9.00 -4.15 -2.88
C VAL A 244 9.04 -5.67 -2.84
N LEU A 245 9.24 -6.34 -3.98
CA LEU A 245 9.45 -7.79 -4.03
C LEU A 245 10.76 -8.16 -3.31
N LEU A 246 11.86 -7.46 -3.56
CA LEU A 246 13.12 -7.70 -2.86
C LEU A 246 13.00 -7.41 -1.36
N SER A 247 12.31 -6.32 -1.00
CA SER A 247 12.01 -5.97 0.39
C SER A 247 11.24 -7.09 1.11
N ALA A 248 10.16 -7.60 0.49
CA ALA A 248 9.38 -8.72 1.01
C ALA A 248 10.21 -10.01 1.11
N ALA A 249 11.07 -10.28 0.12
CA ALA A 249 11.96 -11.43 0.14
C ALA A 249 12.95 -11.36 1.31
N ILE A 250 13.55 -10.19 1.55
CA ILE A 250 14.42 -9.98 2.71
C ILE A 250 13.63 -10.17 4.02
N GLN A 251 12.39 -9.69 4.09
CA GLN A 251 11.57 -9.82 5.30
C GLN A 251 11.22 -11.28 5.62
N ILE A 252 10.94 -12.10 4.61
CA ILE A 252 10.40 -13.45 4.80
C ILE A 252 11.47 -14.54 4.71
N PHE A 253 12.37 -14.47 3.74
CA PHE A 253 13.32 -15.54 3.46
C PHE A 253 14.69 -15.34 4.11
N VAL A 254 15.06 -14.12 4.48
CA VAL A 254 16.36 -13.84 5.09
C VAL A 254 16.27 -13.88 6.63
N PRO A 255 16.91 -14.85 7.29
CA PRO A 255 16.88 -14.95 8.76
C PRO A 255 17.70 -13.84 9.40
N LYS A 256 17.35 -13.44 10.63
CA LYS A 256 18.01 -12.32 11.33
C LYS A 256 19.49 -12.61 11.60
N GLU A 257 19.83 -13.87 11.87
CA GLU A 257 21.18 -14.33 12.13
C GLU A 257 22.10 -14.15 10.90
N TRP A 258 21.55 -14.24 9.69
CA TRP A 258 22.31 -13.97 8.47
C TRP A 258 22.59 -12.47 8.31
N ILE A 259 21.62 -11.62 8.60
CA ILE A 259 21.80 -10.16 8.60
C ILE A 259 22.84 -9.73 9.64
N GLU A 260 22.83 -10.31 10.84
CA GLU A 260 23.82 -10.02 11.88
C GLU A 260 25.25 -10.46 11.49
N LYS A 261 25.38 -11.51 10.67
CA LYS A 261 26.69 -11.93 10.13
C LYS A 261 27.20 -10.98 9.04
N VAL A 262 26.33 -10.50 8.16
CA VAL A 262 26.69 -9.60 7.06
C VAL A 262 26.91 -8.16 7.55
N PHE A 263 26.12 -7.71 8.53
CA PHE A 263 26.22 -6.39 9.13
C PHE A 263 26.82 -6.47 10.53
N PRO A 264 28.15 -6.36 10.67
CA PRO A 264 28.82 -6.51 11.95
C PRO A 264 28.39 -5.42 12.96
N LYS A 265 28.51 -5.75 14.25
CA LYS A 265 28.09 -4.86 15.37
C LYS A 265 28.91 -3.57 15.46
N SER A 266 30.12 -3.54 14.93
CA SER A 266 30.97 -2.35 14.93
C SER A 266 30.43 -1.30 13.95
N PRO A 267 30.18 -0.04 14.39
CA PRO A 267 29.48 0.95 13.57
C PRO A 267 30.12 1.23 12.21
N VAL A 268 31.45 1.36 12.16
CA VAL A 268 32.18 1.69 10.92
C VAL A 268 32.22 0.51 9.95
N LEU A 269 32.46 -0.72 10.44
CA LEU A 269 32.40 -1.92 9.60
C LEU A 269 30.97 -2.20 9.13
N GLY A 270 29.95 -1.92 9.95
CA GLY A 270 28.56 -1.99 9.54
C GLY A 270 28.27 -1.01 8.39
N MET A 271 28.77 0.22 8.46
CA MET A 271 28.67 1.19 7.36
C MET A 271 29.40 0.72 6.10
N ALA A 272 30.62 0.18 6.24
CA ALA A 272 31.35 -0.40 5.11
C ALA A 272 30.60 -1.58 4.48
N ALA A 273 29.98 -2.45 5.30
CA ALA A 273 29.12 -3.52 4.83
C ALA A 273 27.87 -2.98 4.11
N GLY A 274 27.30 -1.86 4.57
CA GLY A 274 26.22 -1.16 3.88
C GLY A 274 26.62 -0.63 2.50
N LEU A 275 27.79 -0.01 2.38
CA LEU A 275 28.34 0.44 1.10
C LEU A 275 28.58 -0.74 0.15
N ALA A 276 29.17 -1.83 0.65
CA ALA A 276 29.41 -3.04 -0.11
C ALA A 276 28.08 -3.71 -0.55
N ALA A 277 27.08 -3.75 0.32
CA ALA A 277 25.75 -4.24 0.00
C ALA A 277 25.10 -3.43 -1.13
N GLY A 278 25.34 -2.11 -1.19
CA GLY A 278 24.87 -1.29 -2.32
C GLY A 278 25.47 -1.70 -3.65
N PHE A 279 26.72 -2.18 -3.67
CA PHE A 279 27.37 -2.71 -4.87
C PHE A 279 26.83 -4.08 -5.28
N PHE A 280 26.61 -4.99 -4.33
CA PHE A 280 26.13 -6.35 -4.60
C PHE A 280 24.62 -6.45 -4.81
N LEU A 281 23.86 -5.47 -4.32
CA LEU A 281 22.42 -5.34 -4.54
C LEU A 281 22.16 -4.00 -5.25
N PRO A 282 22.55 -3.85 -6.53
CA PRO A 282 22.43 -2.60 -7.26
C PRO A 282 20.95 -2.32 -7.59
N VAL A 283 20.25 -1.76 -6.62
CA VAL A 283 18.88 -1.30 -6.79
C VAL A 283 18.89 0.17 -7.17
N CYS A 284 17.95 0.57 -8.03
CA CYS A 284 17.79 1.98 -8.36
C CYS A 284 17.26 2.76 -7.14
N ASP A 285 17.29 4.08 -7.23
CA ASP A 285 16.74 5.02 -6.25
C ASP A 285 15.34 4.63 -5.73
N CYS A 286 14.37 4.38 -6.61
CA CYS A 286 13.01 3.98 -6.25
C CYS A 286 12.96 2.64 -5.49
N ALA A 287 13.77 1.67 -5.91
CA ALA A 287 13.81 0.33 -5.32
C ALA A 287 14.58 0.30 -3.99
N SER A 288 15.50 1.24 -3.78
CA SER A 288 16.33 1.31 -2.57
C SER A 288 15.52 1.62 -1.30
N ILE A 289 14.40 2.34 -1.41
CA ILE A 289 13.62 2.82 -0.25
C ILE A 289 12.89 1.68 0.48
N PRO A 290 12.11 0.79 -0.19
CA PRO A 290 11.54 -0.39 0.47
C PRO A 290 12.61 -1.29 1.08
N VAL A 291 13.72 -1.52 0.38
CA VAL A 291 14.83 -2.34 0.86
C VAL A 291 15.48 -1.72 2.09
N PHE A 292 15.72 -0.40 2.08
CA PHE A 292 16.23 0.36 3.22
C PHE A 292 15.34 0.18 4.48
N LYS A 293 14.02 0.30 4.32
CA LYS A 293 13.05 0.04 5.41
C LYS A 293 13.13 -1.41 5.89
N SER A 294 13.21 -2.38 4.98
CA SER A 294 13.30 -3.80 5.30
C SER A 294 14.56 -4.14 6.10
N LEU A 295 15.73 -3.61 5.70
CA LEU A 295 16.99 -3.77 6.43
C LEU A 295 16.90 -3.20 7.85
N LEU A 296 16.30 -2.01 8.02
CA LEU A 296 16.07 -1.43 9.34
C LEU A 296 15.15 -2.30 10.21
N LYS A 297 14.05 -2.82 9.65
CA LYS A 297 13.15 -3.75 10.34
C LYS A 297 13.84 -5.07 10.72
N LYS A 298 14.85 -5.49 9.96
CA LYS A 298 15.69 -6.66 10.25
C LYS A 298 16.79 -6.39 11.27
N GLY A 299 16.90 -5.17 11.80
CA GLY A 299 17.84 -4.82 12.87
C GLY A 299 19.18 -4.25 12.38
N VAL A 300 19.33 -3.96 11.09
CA VAL A 300 20.52 -3.28 10.58
C VAL A 300 20.60 -1.88 11.20
N ALA A 301 21.80 -1.50 11.67
CA ALA A 301 22.01 -0.19 12.26
C ALA A 301 21.71 0.94 11.26
N LEU A 302 21.01 1.99 11.71
CA LEU A 302 20.59 3.11 10.87
C LEU A 302 21.72 3.74 10.02
N PRO A 303 22.92 4.02 10.55
CA PRO A 303 24.04 4.52 9.74
C PRO A 303 24.40 3.62 8.57
N ALA A 304 24.40 2.30 8.77
CA ALA A 304 24.72 1.32 7.74
C ALA A 304 23.64 1.22 6.67
N ALA A 305 22.37 1.23 7.09
CA ALA A 305 21.24 1.23 6.18
C ALA A 305 21.19 2.52 5.33
N VAL A 306 21.54 3.68 5.91
CA VAL A 306 21.65 4.95 5.17
C VAL A 306 22.80 4.91 4.16
N CYS A 307 23.94 4.32 4.51
CA CYS A 307 25.03 4.08 3.56
C CYS A 307 24.57 3.22 2.38
N PHE A 308 23.87 2.11 2.65
CA PHE A 308 23.28 1.27 1.59
C PHE A 308 22.34 2.06 0.67
N MET A 309 21.36 2.76 1.25
CA MET A 309 20.32 3.49 0.49
C MET A 309 20.93 4.55 -0.43
N THR A 310 21.92 5.29 0.04
CA THR A 310 22.55 6.37 -0.73
C THR A 310 23.61 5.87 -1.71
N ALA A 311 24.30 4.77 -1.40
CA ALA A 311 25.36 4.24 -2.26
C ALA A 311 24.82 3.37 -3.40
N SER A 312 23.80 2.54 -3.14
CA SER A 312 23.23 1.61 -4.13
C SER A 312 22.96 2.24 -5.50
N PRO A 313 22.23 3.37 -5.62
CA PRO A 313 21.95 3.96 -6.92
C PRO A 313 23.19 4.58 -7.59
N ILE A 314 24.26 4.87 -6.84
CA ILE A 314 25.51 5.44 -7.39
C ILE A 314 26.40 4.36 -8.00
N VAL A 315 26.49 3.21 -7.36
CA VAL A 315 27.30 2.07 -7.83
C VAL A 315 26.54 1.14 -8.77
N ASN A 316 25.28 1.46 -9.08
CA ASN A 316 24.45 0.69 -9.98
C ASN A 316 25.12 0.58 -11.37
N PRO A 317 25.36 -0.63 -11.91
CA PRO A 317 26.01 -0.81 -13.21
C PRO A 317 25.36 -0.02 -14.35
N VAL A 318 24.02 0.09 -14.36
CA VAL A 318 23.27 0.85 -15.37
C VAL A 318 23.64 2.34 -15.30
N VAL A 319 23.83 2.87 -14.09
CA VAL A 319 24.20 4.27 -13.84
C VAL A 319 25.65 4.53 -14.20
N LEU A 320 26.55 3.59 -13.91
CA LEU A 320 27.97 3.70 -14.30
C LEU A 320 28.12 3.72 -15.81
N ILE A 321 27.44 2.80 -16.50
CA ILE A 321 27.46 2.69 -17.97
C ILE A 321 26.81 3.92 -18.60
N SER A 322 25.67 4.41 -18.08
CA SER A 322 25.04 5.61 -18.63
C SER A 322 25.88 6.86 -18.44
N THR A 323 26.59 6.97 -17.31
CA THR A 323 27.54 8.07 -17.06
C THR A 323 28.71 8.01 -18.04
N TYR A 324 29.27 6.82 -18.29
CA TYR A 324 30.35 6.62 -19.24
C TYR A 324 29.97 7.09 -20.65
N TYR A 325 28.81 6.67 -21.15
CA TYR A 325 28.34 7.07 -22.49
C TYR A 325 27.94 8.55 -22.57
N ALA A 326 27.29 9.09 -21.53
CA ALA A 326 26.88 10.50 -21.52
C ALA A 326 28.10 11.46 -21.56
N PHE A 327 29.21 11.09 -20.92
CA PHE A 327 30.42 11.91 -20.89
C PHE A 327 31.45 11.51 -21.96
N ASN A 328 30.98 11.12 -23.15
CA ASN A 328 31.82 10.83 -24.31
C ASN A 328 32.92 9.78 -24.04
N ASN A 329 32.60 8.71 -23.32
CA ASN A 329 33.53 7.64 -22.93
C ASN A 329 34.64 8.07 -21.95
N ASP A 330 34.43 9.16 -21.20
CA ASP A 330 35.37 9.58 -20.16
C ASP A 330 35.17 8.77 -18.87
N ILE A 331 36.07 7.80 -18.65
CA ILE A 331 36.06 6.97 -17.44
C ILE A 331 36.28 7.79 -16.16
N ARG A 332 36.92 8.96 -16.25
CA ARG A 332 37.18 9.82 -15.09
C ARG A 332 35.88 10.36 -14.52
N ALA A 333 34.90 10.68 -15.36
CA ALA A 333 33.57 11.10 -14.91
C ALA A 333 32.88 10.02 -14.07
N VAL A 334 33.01 8.76 -14.47
CA VAL A 334 32.52 7.60 -13.70
C VAL A 334 33.25 7.50 -12.37
N PHE A 335 34.59 7.52 -12.38
CA PHE A 335 35.38 7.43 -11.15
C PHE A 335 35.09 8.57 -10.16
N TYR A 336 34.98 9.81 -10.64
CA TYR A 336 34.66 10.95 -9.79
C TYR A 336 33.24 10.86 -9.23
N ARG A 337 32.25 10.47 -10.05
CA ARG A 337 30.87 10.27 -9.59
C ARG A 337 30.79 9.20 -8.52
N THR A 338 31.37 8.02 -8.78
CA THR A 338 31.31 6.89 -7.86
C THR A 338 32.12 7.14 -6.61
N GLY A 339 33.35 7.64 -6.73
CA GLY A 339 34.23 7.93 -5.61
C GLY A 339 33.66 8.97 -4.66
N LEU A 340 33.27 10.15 -5.18
CA LEU A 340 32.65 11.19 -4.35
C LEU A 340 31.31 10.73 -3.80
N GLY A 341 30.52 9.99 -4.57
CA GLY A 341 29.26 9.43 -4.12
C GLY A 341 29.43 8.50 -2.92
N LEU A 342 30.38 7.56 -2.97
CA LEU A 342 30.66 6.65 -1.86
C LEU A 342 31.18 7.40 -0.61
N ILE A 343 32.04 8.41 -0.80
CA ILE A 343 32.51 9.28 0.28
C ILE A 343 31.31 10.00 0.91
N CYS A 344 30.43 10.58 0.10
CA CYS A 344 29.22 11.27 0.58
C CYS A 344 28.31 10.30 1.33
N SER A 345 28.05 9.10 0.81
CA SER A 345 27.25 8.07 1.48
C SER A 345 27.81 7.69 2.84
N PHE A 346 29.13 7.55 2.96
CA PHE A 346 29.80 7.28 4.23
C PHE A 346 29.63 8.45 5.21
N LEU A 347 29.87 9.70 4.77
CA LEU A 347 29.73 10.89 5.61
C LEU A 347 28.29 11.15 6.05
N ILE A 348 27.31 10.90 5.17
CA ILE A 348 25.88 10.97 5.53
C ILE A 348 25.59 9.93 6.61
N GLY A 349 25.99 8.66 6.43
CA GLY A 349 25.81 7.62 7.45
C GLY A 349 26.48 7.98 8.78
N LEU A 350 27.69 8.55 8.74
CA LEU A 350 28.44 8.99 9.92
C LEU A 350 27.66 10.05 10.72
N SER A 351 26.96 10.97 10.05
CA SER A 351 26.12 11.97 10.73
C SER A 351 24.99 11.35 11.57
N PHE A 352 24.46 10.20 11.13
CA PHE A 352 23.43 9.45 11.86
C PHE A 352 24.02 8.59 12.97
N LEU A 353 25.32 8.29 12.91
CA LEU A 353 26.05 7.69 14.02
C LEU A 353 26.27 8.70 15.15
N ILE A 354 26.69 9.93 14.81
CA ILE A 354 26.99 11.01 15.77
C ILE A 354 25.71 11.45 16.51
N LYS A 355 24.62 11.69 15.78
CA LYS A 355 23.35 12.11 16.37
C LYS A 355 22.26 11.11 15.98
N LYS A 356 21.98 10.13 16.82
CA LYS A 356 20.93 9.14 16.55
C LYS A 356 19.55 9.82 16.67
N PRO A 357 18.69 9.77 15.63
CA PRO A 357 17.32 10.23 15.77
C PRO A 357 16.55 9.27 16.68
N ALA A 358 15.86 9.80 17.69
CA ALA A 358 14.87 9.03 18.44
C ALA A 358 13.63 8.83 17.54
N ASP A 359 13.16 7.59 17.46
CA ASP A 359 11.89 7.21 16.82
C ASP A 359 11.63 7.82 15.42
N PHE A 360 12.19 7.18 14.40
CA PHE A 360 12.20 7.68 13.02
C PHE A 360 11.16 7.01 12.10
N LEU A 361 10.59 5.86 12.49
CA LEU A 361 9.54 5.16 11.72
C LEU A 361 8.16 5.72 12.06
N LYS A 362 7.21 5.69 11.12
CA LYS A 362 5.83 6.11 11.40
C LYS A 362 5.08 5.06 12.24
N GLU A 363 4.44 5.49 13.32
CA GLU A 363 3.47 4.69 14.07
C GLU A 363 2.35 4.21 13.13
N GLY A 364 2.01 2.92 13.18
CA GLY A 364 1.10 2.30 12.20
C GLY A 364 1.79 1.78 10.92
N THR A 365 3.12 1.83 10.79
CA THR A 365 3.86 0.84 9.95
C THR A 365 4.06 -0.51 10.67
N GLU A 366 3.46 -0.61 11.85
CA GLU A 366 3.27 -1.81 12.68
C GLU A 366 1.86 -2.41 12.52
N THR A 367 1.04 -1.95 11.58
CA THR A 367 -0.19 -2.67 11.23
C THR A 367 0.20 -4.05 10.73
N PHE A 368 -0.11 -5.03 11.56
CA PHE A 368 0.44 -6.38 11.60
C PHE A 368 1.85 -6.49 12.22
N SER A 369 1.90 -6.31 13.54
CA SER A 369 2.72 -7.17 14.41
C SER A 369 2.29 -8.65 14.24
N TYR A 370 2.50 -9.22 13.06
CA TYR A 370 2.83 -10.64 12.95
C TYR A 370 4.27 -10.73 13.43
N CYS A 371 4.47 -11.36 14.58
CA CYS A 371 5.76 -11.40 15.24
C CYS A 371 6.88 -11.84 14.28
N THR A 372 7.87 -10.98 14.08
CA THR A 372 9.11 -11.28 13.33
C THR A 372 10.04 -12.22 14.12
N CYS A 373 9.51 -12.90 15.14
CA CYS A 373 10.17 -13.88 15.96
C CYS A 373 9.96 -15.32 15.46
N GLY A 374 9.13 -15.54 14.43
CA GLY A 374 8.79 -16.90 14.02
C GLY A 374 7.92 -17.65 15.03
N CYS A 375 7.44 -16.98 16.10
CA CYS A 375 6.45 -17.53 17.02
C CYS A 375 5.03 -17.36 16.47
N TYR A 376 4.78 -17.88 15.27
CA TYR A 376 3.49 -18.51 15.06
C TYR A 376 3.66 -19.96 15.51
N GLU A 377 2.95 -20.31 16.57
CA GLU A 377 2.43 -21.67 16.65
C GLU A 377 1.72 -21.97 15.32
N GLU A 378 1.98 -23.17 14.82
CA GLU A 378 1.48 -23.72 13.58
C GLU A 378 -0.04 -23.51 13.46
N SER A 379 -0.50 -22.48 12.75
CA SER A 379 -1.88 -22.45 12.25
C SER A 379 -1.94 -23.39 11.05
N GLU A 380 -2.80 -24.39 11.12
CA GLU A 380 -2.95 -25.49 10.15
C GLU A 380 -3.32 -25.06 8.71
N THR A 381 -3.57 -23.78 8.45
CA THR A 381 -3.81 -23.27 7.09
C THR A 381 -2.49 -23.00 6.35
N GLY A 382 -1.88 -24.08 5.87
CA GLY A 382 -0.87 -24.03 4.79
C GLY A 382 0.58 -24.24 5.22
N LYS A 383 0.89 -25.40 5.82
CA LYS A 383 2.27 -25.89 5.96
C LYS A 383 2.91 -26.00 4.56
N GLY A 384 3.93 -25.19 4.27
CA GLY A 384 4.76 -25.36 3.08
C GLY A 384 5.19 -24.07 2.38
N ILE A 385 5.84 -24.25 1.23
CA ILE A 385 6.34 -23.17 0.36
C ILE A 385 5.19 -22.24 -0.08
N TRP A 386 3.96 -22.78 -0.19
CA TRP A 386 2.77 -22.03 -0.62
C TRP A 386 2.33 -20.94 0.36
N GLY A 387 2.31 -21.22 1.67
CA GLY A 387 1.98 -20.23 2.69
C GLY A 387 3.01 -19.10 2.75
N LYS A 388 4.30 -19.41 2.58
CA LYS A 388 5.37 -18.40 2.49
C LYS A 388 5.22 -17.54 1.23
N SER A 389 4.87 -18.13 0.09
CA SER A 389 4.62 -17.40 -1.16
C SER A 389 3.41 -16.46 -1.06
N GLN A 390 2.31 -16.91 -0.43
CA GLN A 390 1.14 -16.06 -0.21
C GLN A 390 1.46 -14.89 0.73
N LEU A 391 2.21 -15.15 1.81
CA LEU A 391 2.67 -14.10 2.73
C LEU A 391 3.59 -13.09 2.04
N PHE A 392 4.46 -13.57 1.15
CA PHE A 392 5.36 -12.77 0.32
C PHE A 392 4.60 -11.83 -0.61
N LEU A 393 3.63 -12.37 -1.36
CA LEU A 393 2.82 -11.55 -2.26
C LEU A 393 1.99 -10.52 -1.49
N ARG A 394 1.40 -10.90 -0.34
CA ARG A 394 0.63 -9.98 0.50
C ARG A 394 1.48 -8.84 1.05
N HIS A 395 2.71 -9.12 1.52
CA HIS A 395 3.64 -8.07 1.96
C HIS A 395 4.05 -7.15 0.82
N ALA A 396 4.39 -7.71 -0.35
CA ALA A 396 4.77 -6.92 -1.52
C ALA A 396 3.63 -6.01 -2.00
N GLN A 397 2.38 -6.50 -2.00
CA GLN A 397 1.19 -5.71 -2.36
C GLN A 397 0.97 -4.53 -1.41
N LEU A 398 1.05 -4.77 -0.09
CA LEU A 398 0.89 -3.72 0.91
C LEU A 398 1.98 -2.65 0.77
N GLU A 399 3.24 -3.05 0.62
CA GLU A 399 4.35 -2.10 0.42
C GLU A 399 4.23 -1.34 -0.91
N PHE A 400 3.77 -1.99 -1.97
CA PHE A 400 3.52 -1.34 -3.25
C PHE A 400 2.45 -0.25 -3.13
N TYR A 401 1.33 -0.54 -2.44
CA TYR A 401 0.27 0.44 -2.26
C TYR A 401 0.70 1.62 -1.37
N ASP A 402 1.45 1.33 -0.31
CA ASP A 402 1.93 2.36 0.62
C ASP A 402 2.88 3.35 -0.03
N VAL A 403 3.77 2.89 -0.90
CA VAL A 403 4.78 3.74 -1.55
C VAL A 403 4.31 4.26 -2.90
N GLY A 404 3.55 3.46 -3.66
CA GLY A 404 3.13 3.76 -5.02
C GLY A 404 2.37 5.09 -5.13
N LYS A 405 1.51 5.40 -4.16
CA LYS A 405 0.81 6.70 -4.09
C LYS A 405 1.77 7.89 -3.95
N TYR A 406 2.86 7.74 -3.20
CA TYR A 406 3.86 8.80 -3.04
C TYR A 406 4.76 8.92 -4.27
N LEU A 407 5.08 7.79 -4.91
CA LEU A 407 5.80 7.78 -6.18
C LEU A 407 5.02 8.55 -7.25
N LEU A 408 3.72 8.28 -7.40
CA LEU A 408 2.85 8.97 -8.34
C LEU A 408 2.86 10.50 -8.13
N ILE A 409 2.70 10.96 -6.89
CA ILE A 409 2.76 12.38 -6.55
C ILE A 409 4.14 12.96 -6.88
N GLY A 410 5.22 12.25 -6.55
CA GLY A 410 6.59 12.67 -6.84
C GLY A 410 6.86 12.82 -8.33
N ILE A 411 6.45 11.84 -9.15
CA ILE A 411 6.59 11.86 -10.61
C ILE A 411 5.79 13.02 -11.21
N PHE A 412 4.56 13.23 -10.75
CA PHE A 412 3.74 14.34 -11.22
C PHE A 412 4.42 15.69 -10.96
N ILE A 413 4.88 15.95 -9.74
CA ILE A 413 5.56 17.21 -9.41
C ILE A 413 6.85 17.36 -10.22
N SER A 414 7.66 16.30 -10.36
CA SER A 414 8.89 16.33 -11.16
C SER A 414 8.59 16.65 -12.63
N SER A 415 7.53 16.06 -13.22
CA SER A 415 7.16 16.32 -14.62
C SER A 415 6.76 17.79 -14.87
N LEU A 416 6.13 18.45 -13.89
CA LEU A 416 5.83 19.88 -13.97
C LEU A 416 7.12 20.71 -14.02
N PHE A 417 8.08 20.44 -13.14
CA PHE A 417 9.35 21.17 -13.10
C PHE A 417 10.20 20.97 -14.35
N GLN A 418 10.13 19.79 -14.98
CA GLN A 418 10.92 19.49 -16.18
C GLN A 418 10.44 20.20 -17.44
N THR A 419 9.15 20.53 -17.50
CA THR A 419 8.60 21.34 -18.60
C THR A 419 8.76 22.83 -18.37
N ALA A 420 9.21 23.25 -17.19
CA ALA A 420 9.43 24.66 -16.88
C ALA A 420 10.60 25.21 -17.70
N ASN A 421 10.47 26.46 -18.16
CA ASN A 421 11.50 27.10 -18.96
C ASN A 421 12.76 27.40 -18.12
N LEU A 422 13.83 26.66 -18.41
CA LEU A 422 15.15 26.76 -17.78
C LEU A 422 15.98 27.96 -18.26
N ALA A 423 15.44 28.87 -19.08
CA ALA A 423 16.19 30.02 -19.60
C ALA A 423 16.87 30.88 -18.52
N GLY A 424 16.28 30.97 -17.33
CA GLY A 424 16.86 31.67 -16.18
C GLY A 424 18.13 31.05 -15.60
N LEU A 425 18.42 29.76 -15.88
CA LEU A 425 19.61 29.08 -15.37
C LEU A 425 20.92 29.52 -16.02
N LYS A 426 20.89 30.13 -17.21
CA LYS A 426 22.11 30.58 -17.90
C LYS A 426 22.94 31.55 -17.07
N ASN A 427 22.27 32.42 -16.30
CA ASN A 427 22.94 33.40 -15.44
C ASN A 427 23.55 32.75 -14.17
N LEU A 428 22.94 31.66 -13.67
CA LEU A 428 23.43 30.90 -12.53
C LEU A 428 24.67 30.06 -12.87
N GLY A 429 24.76 29.54 -14.10
CA GLY A 429 25.92 28.78 -14.56
C GLY A 429 27.18 29.62 -14.74
N ASN A 430 27.03 30.87 -15.18
CA ASN A 430 28.13 31.83 -15.36
C ASN A 430 28.54 32.55 -14.05
N SER A 431 27.90 32.22 -12.91
CA SER A 431 28.25 32.75 -11.60
C SER A 431 29.49 32.06 -11.01
N SER A 432 29.85 32.36 -9.76
CA SER A 432 30.95 31.68 -9.07
C SER A 432 30.66 30.18 -8.87
N MET A 433 31.73 29.36 -8.84
CA MET A 433 31.63 27.89 -8.70
C MET A 433 30.72 27.43 -7.55
N PRO A 434 30.76 28.02 -6.33
CA PRO A 434 29.87 27.62 -5.24
C PRO A 434 28.39 27.84 -5.56
N ILE A 435 28.04 28.97 -6.19
CA ILE A 435 26.66 29.29 -6.58
C ILE A 435 26.18 28.34 -7.68
N ALA A 436 27.01 28.12 -8.70
CA ALA A 436 26.72 27.20 -9.79
C ALA A 436 26.52 25.76 -9.29
N LEU A 437 27.35 25.31 -8.35
CA LEU A 437 27.23 23.99 -7.70
C LEU A 437 25.93 23.87 -6.90
N PHE A 438 25.61 24.86 -6.07
CA PHE A 438 24.36 24.87 -5.31
C PHE A 438 23.14 24.83 -6.23
N ALA A 439 23.17 25.63 -7.32
CA ALA A 439 22.12 25.65 -8.32
C ALA A 439 21.93 24.28 -9.00
N MET A 440 23.02 23.60 -9.36
CA MET A 440 22.96 22.27 -9.97
C MET A 440 22.48 21.18 -9.01
N ILE A 441 22.85 21.25 -7.72
CA ILE A 441 22.30 20.33 -6.71
C ILE A 441 20.80 20.57 -6.52
N LEU A 442 20.38 21.83 -6.42
CA LEU A 442 18.95 22.16 -6.34
C LEU A 442 18.19 21.71 -7.60
N LEU A 443 18.81 21.85 -8.76
CA LEU A 443 18.24 21.40 -10.02
C LEU A 443 18.08 19.88 -10.05
N SER A 444 19.08 19.13 -9.56
CA SER A 444 18.97 17.67 -9.46
C SER A 444 17.83 17.23 -8.54
N PHE A 445 17.57 17.95 -7.44
CA PHE A 445 16.44 17.65 -6.56
C PHE A 445 15.09 17.73 -7.28
N LEU A 446 14.94 18.67 -8.22
CA LEU A 446 13.71 18.96 -8.93
C LEU A 446 13.56 18.15 -10.23
N LEU A 447 14.66 18.02 -10.99
CA LEU A 447 14.68 17.45 -12.33
C LEU A 447 15.18 16.00 -12.40
N SER A 448 15.69 15.43 -11.30
CA SER A 448 16.09 14.03 -11.26
C SER A 448 14.93 13.14 -11.71
N LEU A 449 15.22 12.31 -12.70
CA LEU A 449 14.26 11.45 -13.37
C LEU A 449 14.38 10.03 -12.86
N CYS A 450 15.57 9.51 -13.03
CA CYS A 450 16.04 8.22 -12.59
C CYS A 450 17.55 8.31 -12.63
N SER A 451 18.20 7.74 -11.62
CA SER A 451 19.66 7.72 -11.48
C SER A 451 20.46 7.48 -12.79
N SER A 452 19.93 6.68 -13.73
CA SER A 452 20.53 6.43 -15.05
C SER A 452 20.38 7.59 -16.04
N SER A 453 19.19 8.22 -16.10
CA SER A 453 18.84 9.31 -17.02
C SER A 453 19.47 10.64 -16.60
N ASP A 454 19.77 10.80 -15.32
CA ASP A 454 20.42 11.98 -14.74
C ASP A 454 21.76 12.32 -15.40
N ALA A 455 22.50 11.29 -15.88
CA ALA A 455 23.73 11.48 -16.62
C ALA A 455 23.54 12.29 -17.92
N VAL A 456 22.47 11.97 -18.66
CA VAL A 456 22.13 12.63 -19.92
C VAL A 456 21.63 14.05 -19.66
N VAL A 457 20.79 14.23 -18.63
CA VAL A 457 20.30 15.54 -18.22
C VAL A 457 21.46 16.45 -17.82
N ALA A 458 22.36 16.00 -16.95
CA ALA A 458 23.53 16.79 -16.55
C ALA A 458 24.42 17.15 -17.75
N ARG A 459 24.67 16.19 -18.66
CA ARG A 459 25.47 16.40 -19.85
C ARG A 459 24.88 17.46 -20.78
N SER A 460 23.56 17.52 -20.92
CA SER A 460 22.87 18.53 -21.73
C SER A 460 23.12 19.96 -21.25
N LEU A 461 23.49 20.13 -19.96
CA LEU A 461 23.76 21.40 -19.31
C LEU A 461 25.24 21.80 -19.35
N SER A 462 26.10 21.01 -19.99
CA SER A 462 27.54 21.30 -20.07
C SER A 462 27.87 22.59 -20.84
N GLY A 463 26.95 23.08 -21.66
CA GLY A 463 27.11 24.36 -22.35
C GLY A 463 26.87 25.57 -21.45
N THR A 464 26.42 25.37 -20.21
CA THR A 464 26.10 26.42 -19.23
C THR A 464 26.83 26.23 -17.91
N PHE A 465 27.07 24.98 -17.49
CA PHE A 465 27.75 24.65 -16.23
C PHE A 465 29.06 23.92 -16.50
N SER A 466 30.08 24.24 -15.69
CA SER A 466 31.35 23.51 -15.69
C SER A 466 31.20 22.10 -15.08
N PHE A 467 32.26 21.29 -15.18
CA PHE A 467 32.23 19.90 -14.75
C PHE A 467 31.89 19.72 -13.26
N VAL A 468 32.40 20.56 -12.37
CA VAL A 468 32.21 20.42 -10.92
C VAL A 468 30.73 20.58 -10.49
N PRO A 469 29.99 21.63 -10.91
CA PRO A 469 28.55 21.70 -10.70
C PRO A 469 27.78 20.51 -11.29
N MET A 470 28.13 20.06 -12.49
CA MET A 470 27.51 18.87 -13.10
C MET A 470 27.75 17.61 -12.25
N LEU A 471 28.95 17.45 -11.70
CA LEU A 471 29.28 16.35 -10.80
C LEU A 471 28.44 16.41 -9.52
N GLY A 472 28.17 17.60 -8.99
CA GLY A 472 27.23 17.82 -7.88
C GLY A 472 25.83 17.29 -8.17
N PHE A 473 25.30 17.56 -9.37
CA PHE A 473 24.02 17.01 -9.83
C PHE A 473 24.04 15.46 -9.86
N LEU A 474 25.11 14.88 -10.41
CA LEU A 474 25.24 13.41 -10.58
C LEU A 474 25.44 12.65 -9.27
N VAL A 475 26.02 13.29 -8.26
CA VAL A 475 26.24 12.72 -6.93
C VAL A 475 24.99 12.86 -6.07
N PHE A 476 24.36 14.03 -6.05
CA PHE A 476 23.20 14.28 -5.18
C PHE A 476 21.89 13.66 -5.71
N GLY A 477 21.59 13.80 -7.01
CA GLY A 477 20.31 13.37 -7.59
C GLY A 477 19.91 11.92 -7.23
N PRO A 478 20.79 10.91 -7.45
CA PRO A 478 20.49 9.52 -7.10
C PRO A 478 20.27 9.27 -5.61
N MET A 479 20.85 10.09 -4.73
CA MET A 479 20.69 9.95 -3.28
C MET A 479 19.38 10.56 -2.80
N MET A 480 19.02 11.72 -3.35
CA MET A 480 17.90 12.53 -2.90
C MET A 480 17.31 13.36 -4.03
N ASP A 481 16.02 13.20 -4.22
CA ASP A 481 15.19 14.01 -5.08
C ASP A 481 13.76 14.08 -4.53
N ILE A 482 12.89 14.80 -5.24
CA ILE A 482 11.51 15.00 -4.81
C ILE A 482 10.73 13.68 -4.68
N LYS A 483 10.92 12.72 -5.60
CA LYS A 483 10.23 11.43 -5.58
C LYS A 483 10.69 10.60 -4.39
N ASN A 484 12.00 10.53 -4.14
CA ASN A 484 12.59 9.80 -3.02
C ASN A 484 12.13 10.38 -1.68
N VAL A 485 12.08 11.71 -1.55
CA VAL A 485 11.56 12.38 -0.35
C VAL A 485 10.08 12.04 -0.12
N MET A 486 9.25 12.04 -1.17
CA MET A 486 7.85 11.66 -1.05
C MET A 486 7.70 10.18 -0.67
N MET A 487 8.45 9.28 -1.30
CA MET A 487 8.43 7.85 -0.99
C MET A 487 8.91 7.56 0.44
N LEU A 488 9.98 8.22 0.91
CA LEU A 488 10.46 8.11 2.29
C LEU A 488 9.42 8.60 3.31
N LYS A 489 8.62 9.62 2.99
CA LYS A 489 7.49 10.04 3.84
C LYS A 489 6.41 8.96 3.98
N GLY A 490 6.37 7.95 3.10
CA GLY A 490 5.50 6.79 3.26
C GLY A 490 5.86 5.96 4.50
N TYR A 491 7.15 5.83 4.81
CA TYR A 491 7.64 4.96 5.88
C TYR A 491 8.16 5.69 7.12
N PHE A 492 8.69 6.90 6.95
CA PHE A 492 9.43 7.61 7.98
C PHE A 492 8.71 8.90 8.43
N LYS A 493 8.96 9.32 9.67
CA LYS A 493 8.46 10.61 10.18
C LYS A 493 9.09 11.76 9.37
N GLY A 494 8.32 12.79 9.04
CA GLY A 494 8.77 13.89 8.18
C GLY A 494 10.04 14.61 8.68
N LYS A 495 10.22 14.69 10.00
CA LYS A 495 11.44 15.25 10.63
C LYS A 495 12.70 14.46 10.27
N PHE A 496 12.61 13.13 10.22
CA PHE A 496 13.73 12.27 9.81
C PHE A 496 14.06 12.46 8.34
N VAL A 497 13.03 12.45 7.47
CA VAL A 497 13.20 12.63 6.02
C VAL A 497 13.85 13.97 5.70
N LEU A 498 13.37 15.06 6.34
CA LEU A 498 13.94 16.39 6.17
C LEU A 498 15.40 16.43 6.62
N ARG A 499 15.72 15.83 7.77
CA ARG A 499 17.10 15.75 8.26
C ARG A 499 18.00 15.01 7.28
N LEU A 500 17.55 13.87 6.74
CA LEU A 500 18.32 13.08 5.79
C LEU A 500 18.56 13.87 4.50
N ALA A 501 17.55 14.55 3.96
CA ALA A 501 17.66 15.39 2.77
C ALA A 501 18.63 16.56 2.96
N VAL A 502 18.51 17.30 4.07
CA VAL A 502 19.40 18.42 4.39
C VAL A 502 20.84 17.93 4.60
N THR A 503 21.03 16.81 5.29
CA THR A 503 22.36 16.24 5.51
C THR A 503 22.98 15.83 4.18
N ALA A 504 22.24 15.13 3.32
CA ALA A 504 22.71 14.74 2.00
C ALA A 504 23.11 15.98 1.17
N LEU A 505 22.31 17.05 1.20
CA LEU A 505 22.59 18.28 0.48
C LEU A 505 23.89 18.92 0.96
N LEU A 506 24.05 19.10 2.28
CA LEU A 506 25.22 19.74 2.86
C LEU A 506 26.49 18.91 2.63
N VAL A 507 26.42 17.59 2.80
CA VAL A 507 27.56 16.70 2.59
C VAL A 507 27.98 16.67 1.13
N CYS A 508 27.04 16.48 0.19
CA CYS A 508 27.34 16.46 -1.24
C CYS A 508 27.88 17.81 -1.71
N TYR A 509 27.27 18.92 -1.28
CA TYR A 509 27.75 20.26 -1.58
C TYR A 509 29.18 20.47 -1.08
N ALA A 510 29.45 20.17 0.20
CA ALA A 510 30.78 20.35 0.78
C ALA A 510 31.84 19.46 0.11
N ALA A 511 31.55 18.18 -0.10
CA ALA A 511 32.49 17.23 -0.68
C ALA A 511 32.86 17.61 -2.13
N VAL A 512 31.86 17.95 -2.95
CA VAL A 512 32.09 18.35 -4.35
C VAL A 512 32.74 19.72 -4.44
N LEU A 513 32.40 20.66 -3.54
CA LEU A 513 33.06 21.96 -3.47
C LEU A 513 34.55 21.82 -3.12
N ILE A 514 34.88 21.03 -2.09
CA ILE A 514 36.27 20.75 -1.69
C ILE A 514 37.02 20.11 -2.85
N PHE A 515 36.42 19.11 -3.53
CA PHE A 515 37.01 18.49 -4.70
C PHE A 515 37.32 19.51 -5.80
N GLY A 516 36.38 20.40 -6.12
CA GLY A 516 36.60 21.46 -7.11
C GLY A 516 37.68 22.46 -6.71
N LEU A 517 37.74 22.85 -5.44
CA LEU A 517 38.75 23.78 -4.91
C LEU A 517 40.17 23.19 -4.92
N LEU A 518 40.29 21.86 -4.77
CA LEU A 518 41.55 21.13 -4.88
C LEU A 518 42.00 20.93 -6.35
N GLY A 519 41.33 21.56 -7.31
CA GLY A 519 41.63 21.44 -8.74
C GLY A 519 40.97 20.23 -9.42
N GLY A 520 40.09 19.51 -8.71
CA GLY A 520 39.25 18.44 -9.25
C GLY A 520 38.26 19.00 -10.25
N GLY A 521 38.70 19.18 -11.49
CA GLY A 521 37.94 19.85 -12.55
C GLY A 521 38.80 20.56 -13.60
N MET A 522 40.11 20.71 -13.38
CA MET A 522 41.03 21.36 -14.34
C MET A 522 41.48 20.46 -15.51
N VAL A 523 40.87 19.28 -15.69
CA VAL A 523 41.25 18.36 -16.78
C VAL A 523 40.02 17.76 -17.46
N ILE A 524 39.13 18.61 -17.99
CA ILE A 524 38.28 18.26 -19.14
C ILE A 524 38.22 19.47 -20.07
#